data_AF-A0A4D6DP69-F1
#
_entry.id   AF-A0A4D6DP69-F1
#
_cell.length_a   1.000
_cell.length_b   1.000
_cell.length_c   1.000
_cell.angle_alpha   90.00
_cell.angle_beta   90.00
_cell.angle_gamma   90.00
#
_symmetry.space_group_name_H-M   'P 1'
#
loop_
_entity.id
_entity.type
_entity.pdbx_description
1 polymer ?
#
loop_
_entity_poly.entity_id
_entity_poly.type
_entity_poly.pdbx_seq_one_letter_code
_entity_poly.pdbx_strand_id
1 'polypeptide(L)'
;LDDFSYYGVDYANDKFGGFAKAPATIDVAKELATEVTLYGIEQYEAFPTLLEDHFGGSQRAAVLAAASGITSAIATGHSQIGLAGWYLSMLLHKEAWGRLGFFGYDLQDQCGPTNVFSYQSDEGNPLEL
;
A
#
# COMPACT_ATOMS: atom_id res chain seq x y z
N LEU A 1 -11.79 -4.06 1.94
CA LEU A 1 -10.69 -3.96 0.94
C LEU A 1 -11.22 -3.24 -0.29
N ASP A 2 -12.32 -3.72 -0.85
CA ASP A 2 -13.02 -3.15 -2.01
C ASP A 2 -13.18 -1.63 -1.90
N ASP A 3 -13.77 -1.15 -0.80
CA ASP A 3 -13.97 0.29 -0.54
C ASP A 3 -12.69 1.11 -0.71
N PHE A 4 -11.60 0.68 -0.05
CA PHE A 4 -10.33 1.42 -0.05
C PHE A 4 -9.65 1.36 -1.42
N SER A 5 -9.78 0.24 -2.13
CA SER A 5 -9.27 0.08 -3.49
C SER A 5 -10.04 0.93 -4.49
N TYR A 6 -11.37 0.97 -4.41
CA TYR A 6 -12.18 1.83 -5.26
C TYR A 6 -11.89 3.30 -5.00
N TYR A 7 -11.83 3.74 -3.74
CA TYR A 7 -11.42 5.10 -3.36
C TYR A 7 -10.08 5.49 -4.00
N GLY A 8 -9.05 4.66 -3.82
CA GLY A 8 -7.72 4.96 -4.32
C GLY A 8 -7.65 4.99 -5.84
N VAL A 9 -8.32 4.05 -6.51
CA VAL A 9 -8.38 4.01 -7.98
C VAL A 9 -9.14 5.21 -8.54
N ASP A 10 -10.25 5.63 -7.93
CA ASP A 10 -11.00 6.82 -8.33
C ASP A 10 -10.17 8.09 -8.12
N TYR A 11 -9.50 8.24 -6.97
CA TYR A 11 -8.58 9.34 -6.70
C TYR A 11 -7.46 9.42 -7.75
N ALA A 12 -6.82 8.29 -8.06
CA ALA A 12 -5.76 8.24 -9.06
C ALA A 12 -6.30 8.51 -10.48
N ASN A 13 -7.48 8.00 -10.81
CA ASN A 13 -8.10 8.19 -12.11
C ASN A 13 -8.46 9.67 -12.35
N ASP A 14 -9.04 10.33 -11.36
CA ASP A 14 -9.34 11.77 -11.42
C ASP A 14 -8.07 12.61 -11.55
N LYS A 15 -7.00 12.21 -10.87
CA LYS A 15 -5.72 12.92 -10.90
C LYS A 15 -4.94 12.75 -12.22
N PHE A 16 -4.86 11.53 -12.72
CA PHE A 16 -4.00 11.18 -13.87
C PHE A 16 -4.77 11.02 -15.19
N GLY A 17 -6.10 11.12 -15.15
CA GLY A 17 -6.97 11.08 -16.34
C GLY A 17 -7.11 9.68 -16.96
N GLY A 18 -7.00 8.62 -16.16
CA GLY A 18 -7.12 7.25 -16.63
C GLY A 18 -6.23 6.25 -15.89
N PHE A 19 -6.52 4.96 -16.10
CA PHE A 19 -5.63 3.88 -15.69
C PHE A 19 -4.34 3.86 -16.53
N ALA A 20 -3.23 3.49 -15.91
CA ALA A 20 -1.90 3.45 -16.51
C ALA A 20 -1.46 4.77 -17.18
N LYS A 21 -1.92 5.92 -16.66
CA LYS A 21 -1.55 7.25 -17.15
C LYS A 21 -0.53 7.96 -16.26
N ALA A 22 -0.38 7.54 -15.02
CA ALA A 22 0.62 8.08 -14.12
C ALA A 22 2.03 7.59 -14.53
N PRO A 23 3.07 8.43 -14.40
CA PRO A 23 4.45 7.99 -14.59
C PRO A 23 4.80 6.86 -13.61
N ALA A 24 5.53 5.83 -14.07
CA ALA A 24 6.01 4.75 -13.23
C ALA A 24 7.23 5.18 -12.39
N THR A 25 7.00 6.02 -11.38
CA THR A 25 8.05 6.54 -10.49
C THR A 25 7.72 6.29 -9.02
N ILE A 26 8.77 6.23 -8.19
CA ILE A 26 8.63 6.09 -6.74
C ILE A 26 7.84 7.26 -6.14
N ASP A 27 7.92 8.46 -6.73
CA ASP A 27 7.17 9.63 -6.24
C ASP A 27 5.66 9.46 -6.41
N VAL A 28 5.21 8.82 -7.50
CA VAL A 28 3.80 8.45 -7.67
C VAL A 28 3.38 7.41 -6.62
N ALA A 29 4.23 6.41 -6.36
CA ALA A 29 3.98 5.44 -5.29
C ALA A 29 3.84 6.13 -3.92
N LYS A 30 4.74 7.07 -3.62
CA LYS A 30 4.74 7.82 -2.36
C LYS A 30 3.45 8.57 -2.16
N GLU A 31 3.02 9.30 -3.19
CA GLU A 31 1.81 10.08 -3.13
C GLU A 31 0.56 9.20 -2.95
N LEU A 32 0.36 8.24 -3.86
CA LEU A 32 -0.83 7.41 -3.89
C LEU A 32 -0.93 6.50 -2.66
N ALA A 33 0.17 5.87 -2.25
CA ALA A 33 0.14 5.03 -1.06
C ALA A 33 -0.06 5.84 0.22
N THR A 34 0.45 7.08 0.31
CA THR A 34 0.17 7.95 1.46
C THR A 34 -1.31 8.29 1.54
N GLU A 35 -1.89 8.77 0.44
CA GLU A 35 -3.31 9.12 0.36
C GLU A 35 -4.22 7.94 0.76
N VAL A 36 -4.02 6.79 0.12
CA VAL A 36 -4.88 5.61 0.33
C VAL A 36 -4.68 4.98 1.71
N THR A 37 -3.45 5.01 2.25
CA THR A 37 -3.20 4.54 3.62
C THR A 37 -3.91 5.40 4.64
N LEU A 38 -3.83 6.73 4.50
CA LEU A 38 -4.48 7.67 5.40
C LEU A 38 -6.01 7.53 5.34
N TYR A 39 -6.58 7.47 4.13
CA TYR A 39 -8.02 7.22 3.96
C TYR A 39 -8.47 5.95 4.69
N GLY A 40 -7.78 4.83 4.47
CA GLY A 40 -8.16 3.57 5.10
C GLY A 40 -7.98 3.57 6.63
N ILE A 41 -6.95 4.25 7.15
CA ILE A 41 -6.77 4.48 8.59
C ILE A 41 -7.96 5.26 9.16
N GLU A 42 -8.35 6.35 8.51
CA GLU A 42 -9.50 7.16 8.90
C GLU A 42 -10.79 6.35 8.89
N GLN A 43 -10.98 5.41 7.96
CA GLN A 43 -12.15 4.52 7.97
C GLN A 43 -12.19 3.62 9.22
N TYR A 44 -11.06 3.03 9.61
CA TYR A 44 -11.00 2.22 10.84
C TYR A 44 -11.19 3.07 12.10
N GLU A 45 -10.77 4.33 12.10
CA GLU A 45 -10.97 5.25 13.24
C GLU A 45 -12.40 5.78 13.32
N ALA A 46 -13.01 6.10 12.18
CA ALA A 46 -14.36 6.64 12.08
C ALA A 46 -15.46 5.60 12.32
N PHE A 47 -15.20 4.33 11.97
CA PHE A 47 -16.18 3.24 12.06
C PHE A 47 -15.70 2.13 13.01
N PRO A 48 -16.04 2.20 14.32
CA PRO A 48 -15.58 1.23 15.31
C PRO A 48 -15.92 -0.22 14.99
N THR A 49 -17.06 -0.47 14.33
CA THR A 49 -17.47 -1.82 13.91
C THR A 49 -16.55 -2.40 12.83
N LEU A 50 -15.96 -1.56 11.98
CA LEU A 50 -14.96 -1.98 11.00
C LEU A 50 -13.65 -2.37 11.68
N LEU A 51 -13.23 -1.61 12.69
CA LEU A 51 -12.06 -1.93 13.50
C LEU A 51 -12.27 -3.20 14.34
N GLU A 52 -13.49 -3.42 14.83
CA GLU A 52 -13.88 -4.63 15.57
C GLU A 52 -13.93 -5.86 14.66
N ASP A 53 -14.51 -5.75 13.47
CA ASP A 53 -14.56 -6.85 12.50
C ASP A 53 -13.15 -7.26 12.08
N HIS A 54 -12.31 -6.28 11.74
CA HIS A 54 -10.88 -6.49 11.51
C HIS A 54 -10.08 -6.31 12.80
N PHE A 55 -10.44 -7.01 13.87
CA PHE A 55 -9.78 -6.87 15.19
C PHE A 55 -8.26 -7.14 15.13
N GLY A 56 -7.81 -8.01 14.23
CA GLY A 56 -6.40 -8.35 14.04
C GLY A 56 -5.64 -7.27 13.26
N GLY A 57 -4.57 -6.74 13.86
CA GLY A 57 -3.72 -5.72 13.23
C GLY A 57 -3.13 -6.16 11.88
N SER A 58 -2.73 -7.44 11.75
CA SER A 58 -2.20 -7.98 10.50
C SER A 58 -3.19 -7.97 9.34
N GLN A 59 -4.48 -8.18 9.61
CA GLN A 59 -5.51 -8.08 8.59
C GLN A 59 -5.68 -6.63 8.14
N ARG A 60 -5.71 -5.68 9.09
CA ARG A 60 -5.76 -4.25 8.76
C ARG A 60 -4.55 -3.80 7.95
N ALA A 61 -3.35 -4.23 8.35
CA ALA A 61 -2.11 -3.94 7.66
C ALA A 61 -2.13 -4.43 6.21
N ALA A 62 -2.53 -5.69 5.99
CA ALA A 62 -2.67 -6.25 4.66
C ALA A 62 -3.71 -5.50 3.82
N VAL A 63 -4.85 -5.13 4.40
CA VAL A 63 -5.92 -4.43 3.68
C VAL A 63 -5.49 -3.01 3.25
N LEU A 64 -4.85 -2.25 4.14
CA LEU A 64 -4.35 -0.90 3.84
C LEU A 64 -3.25 -0.93 2.78
N ALA A 65 -2.29 -1.85 2.94
CA ALA A 65 -1.17 -2.00 2.01
C ALA A 65 -1.61 -2.55 0.64
N ALA A 66 -2.57 -3.48 0.62
CA ALA A 66 -3.16 -3.97 -0.62
C ALA A 66 -3.85 -2.84 -1.39
N ALA A 67 -4.68 -2.03 -0.73
CA ALA A 67 -5.35 -0.90 -1.39
C ALA A 67 -4.33 0.11 -1.95
N SER A 68 -3.30 0.45 -1.19
CA SER A 68 -2.22 1.34 -1.60
C SER A 68 -1.41 0.79 -2.79
N GLY A 69 -1.08 -0.49 -2.76
CA GLY A 69 -0.32 -1.17 -3.82
C GLY A 69 -1.14 -1.33 -5.10
N ILE A 70 -2.41 -1.73 -5.00
CA ILE A 70 -3.35 -1.81 -6.13
C ILE A 70 -3.50 -0.45 -6.79
N THR A 71 -3.72 0.61 -6.00
CA THR A 71 -3.87 1.97 -6.51
C THR A 71 -2.62 2.42 -7.27
N SER A 72 -1.44 2.23 -6.67
CA SER A 72 -0.16 2.59 -7.29
C SER A 72 0.11 1.80 -8.58
N ALA A 73 -0.21 0.49 -8.59
CA ALA A 73 -0.04 -0.37 -9.76
C ALA A 73 -1.02 0.01 -10.89
N ILE A 74 -2.30 0.25 -10.59
CA ILE A 74 -3.31 0.61 -11.59
C ILE A 74 -3.02 1.99 -12.18
N ALA A 75 -2.64 2.96 -11.36
CA ALA A 75 -2.32 4.31 -11.82
C ALA A 75 -1.15 4.31 -12.81
N THR A 76 -0.12 3.52 -12.54
CA THR A 76 1.14 3.51 -13.30
C THR A 76 1.23 2.42 -14.37
N GLY A 77 0.41 1.38 -14.29
CA GLY A 77 0.56 0.18 -15.10
C GLY A 77 1.84 -0.61 -14.81
N HIS A 78 2.41 -0.49 -13.59
CA HIS A 78 3.71 -1.09 -13.23
C HIS A 78 3.68 -1.74 -11.84
N SER A 79 3.90 -3.05 -11.77
CA SER A 79 3.82 -3.86 -10.55
C SER A 79 4.84 -3.49 -9.47
N GLN A 80 6.10 -3.23 -9.83
CA GLN A 80 7.11 -2.77 -8.84
C GLN A 80 6.74 -1.44 -8.18
N ILE A 81 6.02 -0.55 -8.87
CA ILE A 81 5.52 0.69 -8.27
C ILE A 81 4.38 0.37 -7.29
N GLY A 82 3.52 -0.60 -7.63
CA GLY A 82 2.58 -1.21 -6.69
C GLY A 82 3.27 -1.76 -5.44
N LEU A 83 4.35 -2.51 -5.60
CA LEU A 83 5.12 -3.08 -4.50
C LEU A 83 5.77 -2.01 -3.62
N ALA A 84 6.30 -0.94 -4.23
CA ALA A 84 6.78 0.23 -3.49
C ALA A 84 5.65 0.88 -2.67
N GLY A 85 4.44 0.98 -3.23
CA GLY A 85 3.26 1.49 -2.54
C GLY A 85 2.81 0.63 -1.36
N TRP A 86 2.88 -0.71 -1.50
CA TRP A 86 2.61 -1.65 -0.41
C TRP A 86 3.54 -1.39 0.78
N TYR A 87 4.85 -1.37 0.56
CA TYR A 87 5.80 -1.23 1.65
C TYR A 87 5.75 0.14 2.31
N LEU A 88 5.50 1.21 1.55
CA LEU A 88 5.29 2.52 2.16
C LEU A 88 4.05 2.53 3.06
N SER A 89 2.95 1.90 2.63
CA SER A 89 1.72 1.80 3.44
C SER A 89 1.98 1.15 4.80
N MET A 90 2.79 0.08 4.82
CA MET A 90 3.18 -0.60 6.06
C MET A 90 3.95 0.31 7.01
N LEU A 91 4.90 1.09 6.48
CA LEU A 91 5.67 2.05 7.28
C LEU A 91 4.78 3.16 7.85
N LEU A 92 3.92 3.74 7.03
CA LEU A 92 2.99 4.81 7.46
C LEU A 92 2.02 4.30 8.53
N HIS A 93 1.43 3.12 8.34
CA HIS A 93 0.52 2.51 9.30
C HIS A 93 1.21 2.25 10.64
N LYS A 94 2.43 1.70 10.63
CA LYS A 94 3.21 1.46 11.85
C LYS A 94 3.40 2.74 12.67
N GLU A 95 3.75 3.85 12.00
CA GLU A 95 3.96 5.14 12.66
C GLU A 95 2.65 5.80 13.10
N ALA A 96 1.56 5.67 12.33
CA ALA A 96 0.27 6.28 12.65
C ALA A 96 -0.35 5.71 13.93
N TRP A 97 -0.28 4.39 14.13
CA TRP A 97 -0.97 3.72 15.24
C TRP A 97 -0.04 3.14 16.31
N GLY A 98 1.28 3.23 16.12
CA GLY A 98 2.28 2.60 17.00
C GLY A 98 2.17 1.07 17.05
N ARG A 99 1.49 0.46 16.06
CA ARG A 99 1.26 -0.98 15.93
C ARG A 99 1.04 -1.33 14.46
N LEU A 100 1.30 -2.58 14.11
CA LEU A 100 1.10 -3.10 12.75
C LEU A 100 0.44 -4.49 12.80
N GLY A 101 1.22 -5.56 12.73
CA GLY A 101 0.76 -6.94 12.76
C GLY A 101 1.23 -7.75 13.97
N PHE A 102 1.12 -9.07 13.87
CA PHE A 102 1.68 -10.01 14.84
C PHE A 102 3.22 -9.99 14.85
N PHE A 103 3.83 -10.72 15.79
CA PHE A 103 5.28 -10.82 15.91
C PHE A 103 5.94 -11.40 14.64
N GLY A 104 6.77 -10.61 13.97
CA GLY A 104 7.44 -11.01 12.73
C GLY A 104 6.59 -10.83 11.45
N TYR A 105 5.39 -10.24 11.57
CA TYR A 105 4.56 -9.89 10.42
C TYR A 105 5.33 -9.03 9.41
N ASP A 106 6.07 -8.03 9.90
CA ASP A 106 6.76 -7.03 9.09
C ASP A 106 8.18 -7.42 8.68
N LEU A 107 8.56 -8.71 8.76
CA LEU A 107 9.89 -9.15 8.31
C LEU A 107 10.15 -8.73 6.86
N GLN A 108 9.22 -9.06 5.97
CA GLN A 108 9.32 -8.65 4.57
C GLN A 108 9.12 -7.14 4.40
N ASP A 109 8.26 -6.52 5.22
CA ASP A 109 7.94 -5.10 5.08
C ASP A 109 9.06 -4.17 5.52
N GLN A 110 9.95 -4.62 6.42
CA GLN A 110 11.19 -3.92 6.77
C GLN A 110 12.28 -4.09 5.70
N CYS A 111 12.38 -5.26 5.06
CA CYS A 111 13.31 -5.50 3.94
C CYS A 111 12.81 -4.89 2.62
N GLY A 112 11.50 -4.70 2.50
CA GLY A 112 10.81 -4.36 1.26
C GLY A 112 11.36 -3.12 0.56
N PRO A 113 11.46 -1.95 1.22
CA PRO A 113 11.90 -0.71 0.59
C PRO A 113 13.27 -0.79 -0.10
N THR A 114 14.21 -1.59 0.43
CA THR A 114 15.53 -1.78 -0.19
C THR A 114 15.49 -2.81 -1.32
N ASN A 115 14.62 -3.81 -1.23
CA ASN A 115 14.60 -4.94 -2.15
C ASN A 115 13.73 -4.71 -3.40
N VAL A 116 12.73 -3.81 -3.37
CA VAL A 116 11.82 -3.57 -4.52
C VAL A 116 12.55 -3.26 -5.83
N PHE A 117 13.63 -2.47 -5.75
CA PHE A 117 14.44 -2.10 -6.91
C PHE A 117 15.88 -2.60 -6.80
N SER A 118 16.13 -3.56 -5.90
CA SER A 118 17.43 -4.23 -5.84
C SER A 118 17.65 -5.04 -7.10
N TYR A 119 18.91 -5.18 -7.48
CA TYR A 119 19.37 -6.06 -8.55
C TYR A 119 20.36 -7.10 -8.01
N GLN A 120 20.50 -7.18 -6.68
CA GLN A 120 21.37 -8.15 -6.02
C GLN A 120 20.76 -9.55 -6.04
N SER A 121 21.61 -10.56 -5.82
CA SER A 121 21.35 -11.98 -6.06
C SER A 121 19.96 -12.47 -5.69
N ASP A 122 19.66 -12.47 -4.39
CA ASP A 122 18.48 -13.05 -3.75
C ASP A 122 17.56 -11.97 -3.17
N GLU A 123 17.75 -10.72 -3.62
CA GLU A 123 16.95 -9.57 -3.22
C GLU A 123 15.99 -9.12 -4.32
N GLY A 124 16.49 -9.07 -5.57
CA GLY A 124 15.82 -8.39 -6.68
C GLY A 124 15.11 -9.33 -7.64
N ASN A 125 13.79 -9.17 -7.78
CA ASN A 125 12.99 -9.81 -8.83
C ASN A 125 11.79 -8.92 -9.20
N PRO A 126 11.30 -8.92 -10.45
CA PRO A 126 9.96 -8.43 -10.76
C PRO A 126 8.91 -9.16 -9.92
N LEU A 127 7.93 -8.42 -9.40
CA LEU A 127 6.88 -8.95 -8.51
C LEU A 127 6.14 -10.16 -9.10
N GLU A 128 6.00 -10.22 -10.41
CA GLU A 128 5.33 -11.32 -11.11
C GLU A 128 6.14 -12.63 -11.19
N LEU A 129 7.43 -12.63 -10.84
CA LEU A 129 8.32 -13.79 -10.88
C LEU A 129 8.64 -14.32 -9.49
#